data_AF-A0A0F3GUQ2-F1
#
_entry.id   AF-A0A0F3GUQ2-F1
#
_cell.length_a   1.000
_cell.length_b   1.000
_cell.length_c   1.000
_cell.angle_alpha   90.00
_cell.angle_beta   90.00
_cell.angle_gamma   90.00
#
_symmetry.space_group_name_H-M   'P 1'
#
loop_
_entity.id
_entity.type
_entity.pdbx_description
1 polymer ?
#
loop_
_entity_poly.entity_id
_entity_poly.type
_entity_poly.pdbx_seq_one_letter_code
_entity_poly.pdbx_strand_id
1 'polypeptide(L)' 'IQWCQGKDTSDIIELSMTIEANSYDLYAYLQRKADDEQHRTFFRTMADEELLHLRQMAGILGQLV' A
#
# COMPACT_ATOMS: atom_id res chain seq x y z
N ILE A 1 7.52 1.07 16.86
CA ILE A 1 8.24 0.91 15.57
C ILE A 1 9.65 1.47 15.76
N GLN A 2 10.63 0.61 16.06
CA GLN A 2 12.00 1.04 16.39
C GLN A 2 12.72 1.65 15.17
N TRP A 3 12.40 1.18 13.96
CA TRP A 3 12.97 1.67 12.71
C TRP A 3 12.70 3.17 12.46
N CYS A 4 11.56 3.70 12.92
CA CYS A 4 11.20 5.11 12.76
C CYS A 4 12.04 6.05 13.65
N GLN A 5 12.79 5.53 14.63
CA GLN A 5 13.54 6.39 15.55
C GLN A 5 14.68 7.11 14.80
N GLY A 6 14.66 8.44 14.83
CA GLY A 6 15.65 9.28 14.14
C GLY A 6 15.48 9.34 12.62
N LYS A 7 14.33 8.92 12.09
CA LYS A 7 13.97 9.04 10.67
C LYS A 7 13.13 10.27 10.42
N ASP A 8 13.34 10.90 9.27
CA ASP A 8 12.51 12.00 8.83
C ASP A 8 11.12 11.48 8.42
N THR A 9 10.12 12.35 8.45
CA THR A 9 8.76 11.95 8.08
C THR A 9 8.68 11.50 6.62
N SER A 10 9.49 12.08 5.73
CA SER A 10 9.66 11.62 4.35
C SER A 10 10.13 10.17 4.28
N ASP A 11 11.19 9.79 5.03
CA ASP A 11 11.71 8.41 5.06
C ASP A 11 10.62 7.41 5.49
N ILE A 12 9.81 7.80 6.49
CA ILE A 12 8.74 6.95 7.01
C ILE A 12 7.64 6.77 5.97
N ILE A 13 7.28 7.83 5.25
CA ILE A 13 6.28 7.77 4.19
C ILE A 13 6.79 6.96 3.00
N GLU A 14 8.05 7.11 2.59
CA GLU A 14 8.65 6.32 1.51
C GLU A 14 8.66 4.82 1.84
N LEU A 15 9.02 4.46 3.08
CA LEU A 15 8.92 3.06 3.52
C LEU A 15 7.47 2.57 3.48
N SER A 16 6.53 3.39 3.94
CA SER A 16 5.11 3.03 3.98
C SER A 16 4.58 2.83 2.55
N MET A 17 4.91 3.71 1.61
CA MET A 17 4.59 3.54 0.19
C MET A 17 5.18 2.27 -0.41
N THR A 18 6.40 1.88 0.00
CA THR A 18 7.01 0.61 -0.44
C THR A 18 6.22 -0.60 0.08
N ILE A 19 5.72 -0.53 1.31
CA ILE A 19 4.87 -1.59 1.89
C ILE A 19 3.56 -1.68 1.11
N GLU A 20 2.87 -0.56 0.85
CA GLU A 20 1.59 -0.58 0.13
C GLU A 20 1.72 -1.01 -1.33
N ALA A 21 2.80 -0.65 -2.01
CA ALA A 21 3.06 -1.13 -3.37
C ALA A 21 3.20 -2.66 -3.41
N ASN A 22 3.90 -3.25 -2.44
CA ASN A 22 4.05 -4.70 -2.33
C ASN A 22 2.70 -5.37 -1.97
N SER A 23 1.93 -4.77 -1.05
CA SER A 23 0.60 -5.26 -0.67
C SER A 23 -0.38 -5.21 -1.85
N TYR A 24 -0.36 -4.13 -2.63
CA TYR A 24 -1.15 -3.99 -3.87
C TYR A 24 -0.85 -5.13 -4.84
N ASP A 25 0.43 -5.37 -5.16
CA ASP A 25 0.84 -6.41 -6.08
C ASP A 25 0.43 -7.81 -5.59
N LEU A 26 0.57 -8.05 -4.28
CA LEU A 26 0.14 -9.30 -3.64
C LEU A 26 -1.37 -9.50 -3.78
N TYR A 27 -2.19 -8.50 -3.44
CA TYR A 27 -3.64 -8.61 -3.51
C TYR A 27 -4.14 -8.72 -4.95
N ALA A 28 -3.55 -7.98 -5.89
CA ALA A 28 -3.84 -8.13 -7.32
C ALA A 28 -3.48 -9.53 -7.83
N TYR A 29 -2.38 -10.12 -7.35
CA TYR A 29 -2.01 -11.50 -7.67
C TYR A 29 -3.02 -12.51 -7.08
N LEU A 30 -3.37 -12.38 -5.80
CA LEU A 30 -4.31 -13.27 -5.12
C LEU A 30 -5.72 -13.18 -5.72
N GLN A 31 -6.17 -11.98 -6.11
CA GLN A 31 -7.43 -11.76 -6.83
C GLN A 31 -7.48 -12.59 -8.12
N ARG A 32 -6.37 -12.67 -8.88
CA ARG A 32 -6.26 -13.48 -10.09
C ARG A 32 -6.19 -14.99 -9.82
N LYS A 33 -5.79 -15.39 -8.60
CA LYS A 33 -5.68 -16.80 -8.18
C LYS A 33 -6.92 -17.32 -7.45
N ALA A 34 -7.82 -16.45 -7.02
CA ALA A 34 -9.03 -16.84 -6.30
C ALA A 34 -10.03 -17.57 -7.22
N ASP A 35 -10.45 -18.75 -6.79
CA ASP A 35 -11.37 -19.62 -7.55
C ASP A 35 -12.84 -19.23 -7.38
N ASP A 36 -13.21 -18.66 -6.23
CA ASP A 36 -14.55 -18.16 -5.96
C ASP A 36 -14.65 -16.63 -5.99
N GLU A 37 -15.86 -16.15 -6.30
CA GLU A 37 -16.13 -14.73 -6.49
C GLU A 37 -16.03 -13.92 -5.18
N GLN A 38 -16.28 -14.55 -4.04
CA GLN A 38 -16.21 -13.88 -2.74
C GLN A 38 -14.75 -13.49 -2.43
N HIS A 39 -13.81 -14.42 -2.51
CA HIS A 39 -12.40 -14.11 -2.29
C HIS A 39 -11.84 -13.19 -3.38
N ARG A 40 -12.28 -13.35 -4.63
CA ARG A 40 -11.90 -12.44 -5.72
C ARG A 40 -12.31 -11.00 -5.45
N THR A 41 -13.53 -10.80 -4.97
CA THR A 41 -14.03 -9.47 -4.58
C THR A 41 -13.26 -8.94 -3.38
N PHE A 42 -13.01 -9.75 -2.36
CA PHE A 42 -12.22 -9.36 -1.19
C PHE A 42 -10.82 -8.85 -1.58
N PHE A 43 -10.05 -9.63 -2.35
CA PHE A 43 -8.71 -9.22 -2.75
C PHE A 43 -8.70 -8.01 -3.71
N ARG A 44 -9.74 -7.84 -4.54
CA ARG A 44 -9.90 -6.61 -5.32
C ARG A 44 -10.07 -5.39 -4.41
N THR A 45 -10.96 -5.48 -3.42
CA THR A 45 -11.17 -4.39 -2.46
C THR A 45 -9.88 -4.03 -1.73
N MET A 46 -9.14 -5.03 -1.23
CA MET A 46 -7.85 -4.79 -0.57
C MET A 46 -6.85 -4.09 -1.50
N ALA A 47 -6.72 -4.54 -2.75
CA ALA A 47 -5.84 -3.87 -3.71
C ALA A 47 -6.27 -2.41 -3.99
N ASP A 48 -7.58 -2.15 -4.12
CA ASP A 48 -8.09 -0.80 -4.34
C ASP A 48 -7.82 0.13 -3.14
N GLU A 49 -7.88 -0.41 -1.91
CA GLU A 49 -7.52 0.33 -0.68
C GLU A 49 -6.03 0.71 -0.67
N GLU A 50 -5.11 -0.21 -1.00
CA GLU A 50 -3.68 0.12 -1.04
C GLU A 50 -3.34 1.15 -2.12
N LEU A 51 -4.04 1.13 -3.26
CA LEU A 51 -3.89 2.14 -4.28
C LEU A 51 -4.36 3.53 -3.80
N LEU A 52 -5.40 3.60 -2.97
CA LEU A 52 -5.84 4.83 -2.32
C LEU A 52 -4.79 5.33 -1.33
N HIS A 53 -4.25 4.45 -0.49
CA HIS A 53 -3.19 4.78 0.47
C HIS A 53 -1.95 5.35 -0.24
N LEU A 54 -1.50 4.72 -1.32
CA LEU A 54 -0.38 5.21 -2.14
C LEU A 54 -0.62 6.62 -2.67
N ARG A 55 -1.82 6.92 -3.17
CA ARG A 55 -2.16 8.26 -3.68
C ARG A 55 -2.14 9.32 -2.59
N GLN A 56 -2.66 9.00 -1.41
CA GLN A 56 -2.65 9.91 -0.26
C GLN A 56 -1.22 10.18 0.20
N MET A 57 -0.41 9.12 0.35
CA MET A 57 1.00 9.25 0.75
C MET A 57 1.84 10.01 -0.26
N ALA A 58 1.64 9.80 -1.57
CA ALA A 58 2.31 10.58 -2.60
C ALA A 58 1.98 12.08 -2.49
N GLY A 59 0.72 12.41 -2.18
CA GLY A 59 0.31 13.79 -1.93
C GLY A 59 0.99 14.42 -0.71
N ILE A 60 1.17 13.65 0.37
CA ILE A 60 1.87 14.11 1.58
C ILE A 60 3.37 14.25 1.31
N LEU A 61 4.00 13.28 0.65
CA LEU A 61 5.43 13.30 0.35
C LEU A 61 5.80 14.52 -0.51
N GLY A 62 4.98 14.86 -1.51
CA GLY A 62 5.18 16.05 -2.33
C GLY A 62 5.02 17.39 -1.59
N GLN A 63 4.53 17.39 -0.35
CA GLN A 63 4.52 18.58 0.53
C GLN A 63 5.74 18.64 1.46
N LEU A 64 6.46 17.53 1.62
CA LEU A 64 7.61 17.40 2.53
C LEU A 64 8.96 17.59 1.81
N VAL A 65 9.00 17.36 0.50
CA VAL A 65 10.19 17.43 -0.38
C VAL A 65 10.05 18.60 -1.34
#